data_AF-A0A0D2DND7-F1
#
_entry.id   AF-A0A0D2DND7-F1
#
_cell.length_a   1.000
_cell.length_b   1.000
_cell.length_c   1.000
_cell.angle_alpha   90.00
_cell.angle_beta   90.00
_cell.angle_gamma   90.00
#
_symmetry.space_group_name_H-M   'P 1'
#
loop_
_entity.id
_entity.type
_entity.pdbx_description
1 polymer ?
#
loop_
_entity_poly.entity_id
_entity_poly.type
_entity_poly.pdbx_seq_one_letter_code
_entity_poly.pdbx_strand_id
1 'polypeptide(L)'
;MRRAKRPKRNTGPWSSQRILNSSSPITTTDIHGFLVAAISNWSAEPDSYTEVEKRSIIDTLPPRYRKYELDVEGRLKCPLSVEFVLDDPYIKAAVNKFKRDVSEGYYEKSWQNQARKAMQERRDGKFDSYLQQHTEETFGDSGLNSQDETADDHVDAAADSSDGDWADGPDGPSGRGRGSKKGRNSPQPRPLQQRQKVPAGGEAS
;
A
#
# COMPACT_ATOMS: atom_id res chain seq x y z
N MET A 1 -54.35 -5.79 -4.68
CA MET A 1 -53.38 -5.01 -3.88
C MET A 1 -52.08 -4.83 -4.67
N ARG A 2 -51.80 -3.64 -5.22
CA ARG A 2 -50.51 -3.38 -5.89
C ARG A 2 -49.44 -3.18 -4.81
N ARG A 3 -48.51 -4.13 -4.69
CA ARG A 3 -47.37 -4.03 -3.76
C ARG A 3 -46.55 -2.80 -4.15
N ALA A 4 -46.41 -1.84 -3.24
CA ALA A 4 -45.56 -0.67 -3.46
C ALA A 4 -44.17 -1.14 -3.88
N LYS A 5 -43.68 -0.71 -5.06
CA LYS A 5 -42.33 -1.02 -5.52
C LYS A 5 -41.38 -0.47 -4.45
N ARG A 6 -40.67 -1.35 -3.76
CA ARG A 6 -39.62 -0.96 -2.81
C ARG A 6 -38.71 0.04 -3.54
N PRO A 7 -38.35 1.19 -2.94
CA PRO A 7 -37.45 2.12 -3.58
C PRO A 7 -36.21 1.34 -3.98
N LYS A 8 -35.82 1.46 -5.25
CA LYS A 8 -34.59 0.84 -5.78
C LYS A 8 -33.48 1.31 -4.85
N ARG A 9 -32.94 0.39 -4.04
CA ARG A 9 -31.78 0.67 -3.19
C ARG A 9 -30.72 1.31 -4.07
N ASN A 10 -29.90 2.18 -3.51
CA ASN A 10 -28.81 2.89 -4.20
C ASN A 10 -27.86 1.90 -4.90
N THR A 11 -28.22 1.46 -6.11
CA THR A 11 -27.52 0.46 -6.95
C THR A 11 -27.05 1.08 -8.26
N GLY A 12 -27.03 2.41 -8.33
CA GLY A 12 -26.51 3.13 -9.48
C GLY A 12 -25.01 2.95 -9.65
N PRO A 13 -24.44 3.37 -10.79
CA PRO A 13 -22.98 3.40 -10.99
C PRO A 13 -22.25 4.21 -9.91
N TRP A 14 -22.92 5.24 -9.37
CA TRP A 14 -22.42 6.11 -8.30
C TRP A 14 -22.78 5.65 -6.88
N SER A 15 -23.30 4.43 -6.74
CA SER A 15 -23.57 3.87 -5.41
C SER A 15 -22.29 3.58 -4.65
N SER A 16 -22.30 3.77 -3.33
CA SER A 16 -21.16 3.48 -2.45
C SER A 16 -20.63 2.05 -2.58
N GLN A 17 -21.52 1.10 -2.90
CA GLN A 17 -21.17 -0.32 -3.10
C GLN A 17 -20.42 -0.59 -4.41
N ARG A 18 -20.54 0.29 -5.40
CA ARG A 18 -19.99 0.08 -6.75
C ARG A 18 -18.91 1.07 -7.12
N ILE A 19 -18.91 2.24 -6.52
CA ILE A 19 -18.06 3.36 -6.93
C ILE A 19 -16.57 3.12 -6.73
N LEU A 20 -16.19 2.24 -5.79
CA LEU A 20 -14.80 1.90 -5.51
C LEU A 20 -14.34 0.60 -6.20
N ASN A 21 -15.16 0.03 -7.07
CA ASN A 21 -14.76 -1.14 -7.85
C ASN A 21 -13.90 -0.71 -9.04
N SER A 22 -13.01 -1.60 -9.48
CA SER A 22 -12.15 -1.40 -10.66
C SER A 22 -12.91 -1.03 -11.94
N SER A 23 -14.15 -1.53 -12.09
CA SER A 23 -15.04 -1.26 -13.24
C SER A 23 -15.92 -0.02 -13.10
N SER A 24 -15.73 0.80 -12.06
CA SER A 24 -16.53 2.00 -11.82
C SER A 24 -16.19 3.13 -12.80
N PRO A 25 -17.15 4.02 -13.13
CA PRO A 25 -16.88 5.17 -14.00
C PRO A 25 -16.04 6.26 -13.33
N ILE A 26 -15.71 6.14 -12.03
CA ILE A 26 -14.91 7.16 -11.32
C ILE A 26 -13.49 7.26 -11.87
N THR A 27 -12.97 6.17 -12.44
CA THR A 27 -11.62 6.09 -13.02
C THR A 27 -11.51 6.97 -14.27
N THR A 28 -12.57 7.06 -15.06
CA THR A 28 -12.62 7.84 -16.31
C THR A 28 -13.21 9.24 -16.15
N THR A 29 -13.91 9.52 -15.04
CA THR A 29 -14.58 10.81 -14.81
C THR A 29 -13.59 11.90 -14.40
N ASP A 30 -13.84 13.16 -14.75
CA ASP A 30 -13.07 14.29 -14.23
C ASP A 30 -13.46 14.61 -12.78
N ILE A 31 -12.81 13.93 -11.83
CA ILE A 31 -12.99 14.16 -10.39
C ILE A 31 -12.52 15.56 -9.99
N HIS A 32 -11.45 16.08 -10.61
CA HIS A 32 -10.90 17.38 -10.23
C HIS A 32 -11.85 18.51 -10.62
N GLY A 33 -12.32 18.50 -11.87
CA GLY A 33 -13.35 19.44 -12.33
C GLY A 33 -14.65 19.32 -11.52
N PHE A 34 -15.07 18.10 -11.15
CA PHE A 34 -16.21 17.89 -10.27
C PHE A 34 -16.03 18.54 -8.88
N LEU A 35 -14.86 18.40 -8.26
CA LEU A 35 -14.59 19.01 -6.95
C LEU A 35 -14.59 20.54 -7.03
N VAL A 36 -14.01 21.12 -8.09
CA VAL A 36 -14.03 22.57 -8.32
C VAL A 36 -15.45 23.09 -8.50
N ALA A 37 -16.28 22.38 -9.28
CA ALA A 37 -17.68 22.74 -9.48
C ALA A 37 -18.50 22.61 -8.18
N ALA A 38 -18.28 21.55 -7.41
CA ALA A 38 -18.97 21.32 -6.13
C ALA A 38 -18.70 22.43 -5.11
N ILE A 39 -17.46 22.91 -5.01
CA ILE A 39 -17.09 23.99 -4.09
C ILE A 39 -17.57 25.34 -4.61
N SER A 40 -17.43 25.60 -5.91
CA SER A 40 -17.92 26.84 -6.53
C SER A 40 -19.44 27.01 -6.36
N ASN A 41 -20.19 25.91 -6.50
CA ASN A 41 -21.65 25.94 -6.39
C ASN A 41 -22.16 25.88 -4.93
N TRP A 42 -21.28 25.69 -3.95
CA TRP A 42 -21.65 25.50 -2.54
C TRP A 42 -22.49 26.64 -1.95
N SER A 43 -22.16 27.88 -2.32
CA SER A 43 -22.86 29.10 -1.91
C SER A 43 -23.66 29.74 -3.04
N ALA A 44 -23.34 29.45 -4.31
CA ALA A 44 -23.96 30.11 -5.46
C ALA A 44 -25.42 29.69 -5.65
N GLU A 45 -25.72 28.42 -5.45
CA GLU A 45 -27.04 27.86 -5.68
C GLU A 45 -27.68 27.42 -4.35
N PRO A 46 -28.79 28.03 -3.90
CA PRO A 46 -29.44 27.69 -2.63
C PRO A 46 -29.93 26.24 -2.57
N ASP A 47 -30.17 25.62 -3.73
CA ASP A 47 -30.70 24.26 -3.87
C ASP A 47 -29.62 23.19 -4.11
N SER A 48 -28.34 23.58 -4.20
CA SER A 48 -27.25 22.63 -4.53
C SER A 48 -27.00 21.59 -3.43
N TYR A 49 -27.00 22.03 -2.17
CA TYR A 49 -26.79 21.19 -1.00
C TYR A 49 -27.66 21.67 0.15
N THR A 50 -28.40 20.74 0.77
CA THR A 50 -29.09 21.01 2.01
C THR A 50 -28.09 21.22 3.16
N GLU A 51 -28.48 21.94 4.21
CA GLU A 51 -27.59 22.19 5.36
C GLU A 51 -27.14 20.88 6.06
N VAL A 52 -27.99 19.84 6.03
CA VAL A 52 -27.64 18.51 6.57
C VAL A 52 -26.57 17.85 5.70
N GLU A 53 -26.67 17.94 4.39
CA GLU A 53 -25.65 17.43 3.46
C GLU A 53 -24.34 18.19 3.57
N LYS A 54 -24.40 19.53 3.65
CA LYS A 54 -23.22 20.38 3.88
C LYS A 54 -22.48 19.95 5.14
N ARG A 55 -23.21 19.76 6.25
CA ARG A 55 -22.63 19.28 7.51
C ARG A 55 -22.01 17.88 7.38
N SER A 56 -22.72 16.95 6.73
CA SER A 56 -22.21 15.61 6.46
C SER A 56 -20.91 15.63 5.65
N ILE A 57 -20.84 16.47 4.61
CA ILE A 57 -19.63 16.64 3.79
C ILE A 57 -18.49 17.20 4.65
N ILE A 58 -18.73 18.23 5.46
CA ILE A 58 -17.73 18.79 6.38
C ILE A 58 -17.20 17.70 7.34
N ASP A 59 -18.08 16.84 7.86
CA ASP A 59 -17.70 15.76 8.78
C ASP A 59 -16.77 14.72 8.14
N THR A 60 -16.86 14.53 6.81
CA THR A 60 -15.95 13.62 6.08
C THR A 60 -14.53 14.17 5.93
N LEU A 61 -14.34 15.48 6.05
CA LEU A 61 -13.02 16.08 5.91
C LEU A 61 -12.10 15.70 7.08
N PRO A 62 -10.76 15.71 6.89
CA PRO A 62 -9.81 15.58 7.99
C PRO A 62 -10.07 16.61 9.10
N PRO A 63 -9.82 16.30 10.39
CA PRO A 63 -10.14 17.19 11.52
C PRO A 63 -9.65 18.64 11.36
N ARG A 64 -8.47 18.83 10.75
CA ARG A 64 -7.89 20.15 10.46
C ARG A 64 -8.73 21.06 9.55
N TYR A 65 -9.63 20.48 8.75
CA TYR A 65 -10.47 21.21 7.79
C TYR A 65 -11.95 21.24 8.20
N ARG A 66 -12.32 20.67 9.36
CA ARG A 66 -13.69 20.68 9.86
C ARG A 66 -14.02 22.02 10.50
N LYS A 67 -14.34 23.02 9.69
CA LYS A 67 -14.77 24.35 10.14
C LYS A 67 -16.25 24.54 9.84
N TYR A 68 -17.04 24.90 10.87
CA TYR A 68 -18.46 25.22 10.76
C TYR A 68 -18.64 26.73 10.85
N GLU A 69 -18.18 27.45 9.84
CA GLU A 69 -18.38 28.89 9.72
C GLU A 69 -19.73 29.16 9.04
N LEU A 70 -20.45 30.16 9.54
CA LEU A 70 -21.71 30.62 8.95
C LEU A 70 -21.48 31.93 8.20
N ASP A 71 -22.13 32.08 7.05
CA ASP A 71 -22.14 33.33 6.29
C ASP A 71 -23.14 34.35 6.87
N VAL A 72 -23.18 35.57 6.33
CA VAL A 72 -24.11 36.65 6.74
C VAL A 72 -25.59 36.24 6.67
N GLU A 73 -25.90 35.27 5.80
CA GLU A 73 -27.24 34.69 5.61
C GLU A 73 -27.55 33.54 6.58
N GLY A 74 -26.60 33.18 7.47
CA GLY A 74 -26.73 32.06 8.39
C GLY A 74 -26.53 30.67 7.76
N ARG A 75 -26.02 30.60 6.53
CA ARG A 75 -25.75 29.36 5.78
C ARG A 75 -24.35 28.82 6.06
N LEU A 76 -24.16 27.50 6.03
CA LEU A 76 -22.83 26.91 6.20
C LEU A 76 -21.90 27.27 5.03
N LYS A 77 -20.81 27.97 5.33
CA LYS A 77 -19.74 28.30 4.39
C LYS A 77 -18.88 27.07 4.11
N CYS A 78 -18.41 26.92 2.87
CA CYS A 78 -17.46 25.85 2.54
C CYS A 78 -16.13 26.10 3.29
N PRO A 79 -15.59 25.13 4.03
CA PRO A 79 -14.32 25.30 4.75
C PRO A 79 -13.10 25.35 3.82
N LEU A 80 -13.28 25.01 2.53
CA LEU A 80 -12.23 24.98 1.52
C LEU A 80 -12.48 26.10 0.49
N SER A 81 -11.42 26.76 0.05
CA SER A 81 -11.51 27.73 -1.06
C SER A 81 -11.46 27.01 -2.41
N VAL A 82 -12.01 27.66 -3.44
CA VAL A 82 -11.95 27.17 -4.82
C VAL A 82 -10.50 27.10 -5.29
N GLU A 83 -9.69 28.13 -5.00
CA GLU A 83 -8.26 28.19 -5.34
C GLU A 83 -7.48 27.02 -4.74
N PHE A 84 -7.77 26.65 -3.49
CA PHE A 84 -7.12 25.51 -2.84
C PHE A 84 -7.35 24.22 -3.62
N VAL A 85 -8.56 23.97 -4.12
CA VAL A 85 -8.83 22.76 -4.91
C VAL A 85 -8.32 22.88 -6.34
N LEU A 86 -8.37 24.07 -6.93
CA LEU A 86 -7.99 24.31 -8.32
C LEU A 86 -6.47 24.21 -8.53
N ASP A 87 -5.68 24.80 -7.65
CA ASP A 87 -4.24 25.02 -7.87
C ASP A 87 -3.34 24.09 -7.07
N ASP A 88 -3.84 23.46 -6.00
CA ASP A 88 -3.02 22.60 -5.14
C ASP A 88 -2.47 21.37 -5.92
N PRO A 89 -1.14 21.25 -6.08
CA PRO A 89 -0.53 20.12 -6.75
C PRO A 89 -0.79 18.79 -6.02
N TYR A 90 -0.96 18.81 -4.69
CA TYR A 90 -1.25 17.62 -3.90
C TYR A 90 -2.64 17.07 -4.20
N ILE A 91 -3.64 17.94 -4.40
CA ILE A 91 -4.99 17.51 -4.79
C ILE A 91 -4.96 16.88 -6.17
N LYS A 92 -4.29 17.51 -7.14
CA LYS A 92 -4.14 16.96 -8.51
C LYS A 92 -3.44 15.59 -8.50
N ALA A 93 -2.34 15.46 -7.78
CA ALA A 93 -1.61 14.21 -7.64
C ALA A 93 -2.45 13.14 -6.91
N ALA A 94 -3.17 13.51 -5.85
CA ALA A 94 -4.02 12.61 -5.09
C ALA A 94 -5.20 12.08 -5.92
N VAL A 95 -5.82 12.91 -6.76
CA VAL A 95 -6.88 12.48 -7.67
C VAL A 95 -6.36 11.43 -8.66
N ASN A 96 -5.19 11.67 -9.26
CA ASN A 96 -4.58 10.72 -10.19
C ASN A 96 -4.20 9.40 -9.50
N LYS A 97 -3.59 9.48 -8.30
CA LYS A 97 -3.29 8.31 -7.49
C LYS A 97 -4.56 7.54 -7.12
N PHE A 98 -5.61 8.23 -6.68
CA PHE A 98 -6.88 7.61 -6.33
C PHE A 98 -7.50 6.87 -7.51
N LYS A 99 -7.55 7.47 -8.70
CA LYS A 99 -8.04 6.80 -9.92
C LYS A 99 -7.26 5.53 -10.22
N ARG A 100 -5.93 5.60 -10.14
CA ARG A 100 -5.05 4.45 -10.34
C ARG A 100 -5.31 3.35 -9.32
N ASP A 101 -5.34 3.68 -8.04
CA ASP A 101 -5.58 2.73 -6.95
C ASP A 101 -6.97 2.05 -7.07
N VAL A 102 -8.00 2.80 -7.50
CA VAL A 102 -9.32 2.22 -7.82
C VAL A 102 -9.24 1.28 -9.03
N SER A 103 -8.56 1.69 -10.11
CA SER A 103 -8.42 0.85 -11.31
C SER A 103 -7.63 -0.44 -11.06
N GLU A 104 -6.63 -0.39 -10.17
CA GLU A 104 -5.83 -1.54 -9.73
C GLU A 104 -6.59 -2.44 -8.72
N GLY A 105 -7.78 -2.02 -8.27
CA GLY A 105 -8.65 -2.82 -7.40
C GLY A 105 -8.27 -2.78 -5.92
N TYR A 106 -7.47 -1.81 -5.47
CA TYR A 106 -7.02 -1.73 -4.07
C TYR A 106 -8.13 -1.42 -3.06
N TYR A 107 -9.26 -0.92 -3.53
CA TYR A 107 -10.44 -0.71 -2.71
C TYR A 107 -11.39 -1.92 -2.70
N GLU A 108 -11.09 -2.97 -3.46
CA GLU A 108 -11.88 -4.20 -3.43
C GLU A 108 -11.64 -4.99 -2.15
N LYS A 109 -12.71 -5.56 -1.59
CA LYS A 109 -12.68 -6.27 -0.31
C LYS A 109 -11.70 -7.46 -0.32
N SER A 110 -11.60 -8.16 -1.45
CA SER A 110 -10.66 -9.27 -1.65
C SER A 110 -9.21 -8.80 -1.49
N TRP A 111 -8.84 -7.73 -2.19
CA TRP A 111 -7.50 -7.14 -2.12
C TRP A 111 -7.20 -6.64 -0.71
N GLN A 112 -8.10 -5.89 -0.08
CA GLN A 112 -7.90 -5.37 1.28
C GLN A 112 -7.71 -6.48 2.31
N ASN A 113 -8.41 -7.61 2.14
CA ASN A 113 -8.24 -8.77 3.00
C ASN A 113 -6.88 -9.45 2.80
N GLN A 114 -6.44 -9.59 1.55
CA GLN A 114 -5.12 -10.12 1.21
C GLN A 114 -4.01 -9.21 1.74
N ALA A 115 -4.13 -7.89 1.54
CA ALA A 115 -3.18 -6.91 2.05
C ALA A 115 -3.07 -6.97 3.58
N ARG A 116 -4.19 -7.02 4.29
CA ARG A 116 -4.20 -7.16 5.76
C ARG A 116 -3.55 -8.47 6.21
N LYS A 117 -3.85 -9.58 5.53
CA LYS A 117 -3.24 -10.88 5.82
C LYS A 117 -1.73 -10.84 5.57
N ALA A 118 -1.27 -10.24 4.48
CA ALA A 118 0.14 -10.11 4.18
C ALA A 118 0.87 -9.24 5.22
N MET A 119 0.27 -8.14 5.68
CA MET A 119 0.83 -7.33 6.78
C MET A 119 0.93 -8.13 8.08
N GLN A 120 -0.08 -8.94 8.38
CA GLN A 120 -0.07 -9.84 9.54
C GLN A 120 1.04 -10.89 9.43
N GLU A 121 1.18 -11.56 8.29
CA GLU A 121 2.22 -12.56 8.06
C GLU A 121 3.64 -11.96 8.06
N ARG A 122 3.81 -10.71 7.62
CA ARG A 122 5.09 -9.97 7.76
C ARG A 122 5.42 -9.69 9.21
N ARG A 123 4.43 -9.26 10.00
CA ARG A 123 4.62 -9.04 11.43
C ARG A 123 4.98 -10.33 12.17
N ASP A 124 4.44 -11.46 11.74
CA ASP A 124 4.68 -12.77 12.36
C ASP A 124 5.99 -13.43 11.86
N GLY A 125 6.82 -12.74 11.09
CA GLY A 125 8.13 -13.22 10.61
C GLY A 125 8.06 -14.37 9.60
N LYS A 126 6.89 -14.64 9.01
CA LYS A 126 6.68 -15.79 8.11
C LYS A 126 7.54 -15.71 6.83
N PHE A 127 7.92 -14.51 6.43
CA PHE A 127 8.76 -14.27 5.26
C PHE A 127 10.25 -14.15 5.59
N ASP A 128 10.64 -14.15 6.86
CA ASP A 128 12.02 -13.85 7.27
C ASP A 128 13.00 -14.94 6.80
N SER A 129 12.62 -16.22 6.93
CA SER A 129 13.47 -17.32 6.44
C SER A 129 13.64 -17.30 4.91
N TYR A 130 12.57 -16.95 4.18
CA TYR A 130 12.64 -16.79 2.73
C TYR A 130 13.52 -15.59 2.35
N LEU A 131 13.38 -14.49 3.07
CA LEU A 131 14.17 -13.27 2.83
C LEU A 131 15.65 -13.52 3.11
N GLN A 132 16.00 -14.21 4.19
CA GLN A 132 17.38 -14.57 4.52
C GLN A 132 18.05 -15.37 3.40
N GLN A 133 17.39 -16.42 2.91
CA GLN A 133 17.90 -17.24 1.80
C GLN A 133 18.05 -16.41 0.52
N HIS A 134 17.04 -15.59 0.18
CA HIS A 134 17.10 -14.76 -1.02
C HIS A 134 18.14 -13.63 -0.91
N THR A 135 18.41 -13.11 0.30
CA THR A 135 19.49 -12.14 0.51
C THR A 135 20.86 -12.76 0.30
N GLU A 136 21.06 -14.01 0.75
CA GLU A 136 22.30 -14.76 0.48
C GLU A 136 22.49 -15.01 -1.02
N GLU A 137 21.42 -15.32 -1.77
CA GLU A 137 21.50 -15.50 -3.22
C GLU A 137 21.73 -14.17 -3.98
N THR A 138 21.13 -13.07 -3.53
CA THR A 138 21.21 -11.78 -4.24
C THR A 138 22.50 -11.00 -3.93
N PHE A 139 23.02 -11.12 -2.71
CA PHE A 139 24.16 -10.33 -2.23
C PHE A 139 25.37 -11.16 -1.80
N GLY A 140 25.22 -12.48 -1.61
CA GLY A 140 26.28 -13.36 -1.11
C GLY A 140 27.44 -13.62 -2.07
N ASP A 141 27.38 -13.12 -3.32
CA ASP A 141 28.50 -13.21 -4.28
C ASP A 141 29.34 -11.92 -4.35
N SER A 142 29.49 -11.24 -3.22
CA SER A 142 30.45 -10.13 -3.09
C SER A 142 31.75 -10.66 -2.48
N GLY A 143 32.61 -11.30 -3.28
CA GLY A 143 34.06 -11.28 -3.01
C GLY A 143 34.79 -12.56 -2.59
N LEU A 144 34.45 -13.73 -3.13
CA LEU A 144 35.43 -14.84 -3.21
C LEU A 144 36.33 -14.77 -4.46
N ASN A 145 36.32 -13.66 -5.19
CA ASN A 145 37.15 -13.50 -6.39
C ASN A 145 37.88 -12.15 -6.42
N SER A 146 38.61 -11.86 -5.36
CA SER A 146 39.77 -10.96 -5.37
C SER A 146 40.66 -11.28 -4.17
N GLN A 147 41.08 -12.54 -4.11
CA GLN A 147 42.36 -12.91 -3.54
C GLN A 147 43.31 -13.08 -4.72
N ASP A 148 43.63 -11.96 -5.37
CA ASP A 148 44.86 -11.86 -6.15
C ASP A 148 45.68 -10.74 -5.51
N GLU A 149 46.98 -10.97 -5.50
CA GLU A 149 47.90 -10.57 -4.45
C GLU A 149 48.33 -9.10 -4.51
N THR A 150 49.08 -8.70 -3.47
CA THR A 150 49.89 -7.47 -3.26
C THR A 150 49.22 -6.45 -2.34
N ALA A 151 49.52 -6.48 -1.04
CA ALA A 151 50.73 -6.00 -0.34
C ALA A 151 50.49 -4.59 0.24
N ASP A 152 50.51 -4.55 1.57
CA ASP A 152 50.76 -3.41 2.48
C ASP A 152 50.47 -2.00 1.97
N ASP A 153 49.43 -1.37 2.51
CA ASP A 153 49.62 0.00 3.00
C ASP A 153 48.77 0.28 4.25
N HIS A 154 49.45 0.90 5.20
CA HIS A 154 49.06 1.12 6.58
C HIS A 154 48.19 2.38 6.68
N VAL A 155 46.88 2.23 6.95
CA VAL A 155 46.01 3.36 7.31
C VAL A 155 45.33 3.13 8.66
N ASP A 156 46.07 3.41 9.73
CA ASP A 156 45.49 3.78 11.01
C ASP A 156 44.81 5.16 10.86
N ALA A 157 43.48 5.21 10.95
CA ALA A 157 42.77 6.34 11.53
C ALA A 157 41.31 5.99 11.75
N ALA A 158 40.93 5.90 13.03
CA ALA A 158 39.57 5.84 13.52
C ALA A 158 38.69 6.92 12.87
N ALA A 159 37.75 6.50 12.04
CA ALA A 159 36.57 7.28 11.65
C ALA A 159 35.36 6.60 12.29
N ASP A 160 35.08 7.04 13.52
CA ASP A 160 33.78 7.12 14.17
C ASP A 160 32.64 6.32 13.52
N SER A 161 32.52 5.04 13.88
CA SER A 161 31.30 4.26 13.67
C SER A 161 30.37 4.53 14.84
N SER A 162 29.82 5.74 14.90
CA SER A 162 28.69 6.10 15.74
C SER A 162 27.42 5.86 14.93
N ASP A 163 26.88 4.64 14.99
CA ASP A 163 25.51 4.40 14.52
C ASP A 163 24.81 3.35 15.40
N GLY A 164 23.85 3.85 16.18
CA GLY A 164 22.59 3.18 16.47
C GLY A 164 22.61 2.00 17.43
N ASP A 165 22.74 2.29 18.72
CA ASP A 165 22.25 1.48 19.84
C ASP A 165 20.75 1.16 19.66
N TRP A 166 20.44 0.04 19.02
CA TRP A 166 19.11 -0.56 19.10
C TRP A 166 18.99 -1.22 20.47
N ALA A 167 18.64 -0.40 21.46
CA ALA A 167 18.36 -0.81 22.82
C ALA A 167 17.40 -2.02 22.82
N ASP A 168 17.97 -3.16 23.19
CA ASP A 168 17.30 -4.40 23.51
C ASP A 168 16.27 -4.13 24.62
N GLY A 169 15.00 -4.37 24.29
CA GLY A 169 13.89 -4.28 25.24
C GLY A 169 14.00 -5.36 26.32
N PRO A 170 13.47 -5.13 27.52
CA PRO A 170 13.85 -5.87 28.73
C PRO A 170 13.09 -7.18 28.85
N ASP A 171 13.48 -8.19 28.09
CA ASP A 171 13.16 -9.60 28.36
C ASP A 171 14.44 -10.46 28.24
N GLY A 172 15.50 -10.01 28.93
CA GLY A 172 16.69 -10.81 29.22
C GLY A 172 16.85 -10.99 30.73
N PRO A 173 16.93 -12.24 31.22
CA PRO A 173 18.24 -12.64 31.74
C PRO A 173 18.65 -14.08 31.41
N SER A 174 19.87 -14.18 30.90
CA SER A 174 20.90 -15.17 31.24
C SER A 174 20.49 -16.64 31.42
N GLY A 175 20.67 -17.43 30.37
CA GLY A 175 20.77 -18.89 30.44
C GLY A 175 22.02 -19.38 29.72
N ARG A 176 23.18 -19.35 30.40
CA ARG A 176 24.40 -20.05 29.96
C ARG A 176 24.12 -21.56 29.90
N GLY A 177 23.75 -22.05 28.72
CA GLY A 177 23.52 -23.47 28.45
C GLY A 177 24.53 -24.02 27.44
N ARG A 178 25.81 -24.12 27.84
CA ARG A 178 26.81 -24.88 27.09
C ARG A 178 26.49 -26.37 27.25
N GLY A 179 25.71 -26.91 26.32
CA GLY A 179 25.28 -28.30 26.30
C GLY A 179 25.44 -28.93 24.91
N SER A 180 26.65 -29.37 24.59
CA SER A 180 26.92 -30.27 23.46
C SER A 180 26.20 -31.61 23.65
N LYS A 181 25.19 -31.91 22.83
CA LYS A 181 24.76 -33.27 22.46
C LYS A 181 24.34 -33.24 20.98
N LYS A 182 25.27 -33.46 20.06
CA LYS A 182 25.59 -34.77 19.46
C LYS A 182 24.39 -35.41 18.75
N GLY A 183 24.33 -35.14 17.44
CA GLY A 183 23.98 -36.09 16.39
C GLY A 183 22.63 -36.80 16.48
N ARG A 184 21.67 -36.35 15.65
CA ARG A 184 20.73 -37.28 15.03
C ARG A 184 20.50 -36.90 13.57
N ASN A 185 20.95 -37.84 12.76
CA ASN A 185 20.84 -38.00 11.31
C ASN A 185 19.51 -37.58 10.67
N SER A 186 19.66 -36.97 9.49
CA SER A 186 18.90 -37.17 8.25
C SER A 186 17.56 -36.43 8.04
N PRO A 187 17.14 -36.17 6.77
CA PRO A 187 17.80 -36.49 5.49
C PRO A 187 18.04 -35.28 4.56
N GLN A 188 19.12 -35.35 3.80
CA GLN A 188 19.44 -34.50 2.65
C GLN A 188 18.36 -34.59 1.54
N PRO A 189 17.92 -33.47 0.95
CA PRO A 189 17.14 -33.49 -0.27
C PRO A 189 18.03 -33.88 -1.47
N ARG A 190 17.62 -34.94 -2.18
CA ARG A 190 18.28 -35.44 -3.40
C ARG A 190 18.26 -34.39 -4.51
N PRO A 191 19.35 -34.24 -5.29
CA PRO A 191 19.33 -33.42 -6.50
C PRO A 191 18.51 -34.12 -7.59
N LEU A 192 17.50 -33.42 -8.10
CA LEU A 192 16.71 -33.87 -9.24
C LEU A 192 17.58 -33.73 -10.50
N GLN A 193 18.12 -34.85 -10.97
CA GLN A 193 18.92 -34.92 -12.19
C GLN A 193 18.11 -34.47 -13.41
N GLN A 194 18.70 -33.51 -14.14
CA GLN A 194 18.36 -33.17 -15.51
C GLN A 194 18.35 -34.44 -16.38
N ARG A 195 17.18 -34.80 -16.90
CA ARG A 195 17.09 -35.67 -18.08
C ARG A 195 16.99 -34.79 -19.32
N GLN A 196 18.15 -34.41 -19.86
CA GLN A 196 18.25 -34.17 -21.30
C GLN A 196 18.20 -35.54 -21.98
N LYS A 197 17.20 -35.78 -22.84
CA LYS A 197 17.32 -36.77 -23.90
C LYS A 197 16.92 -36.09 -25.21
N VAL A 198 17.97 -35.81 -25.98
CA VAL A 198 18.02 -35.25 -27.33
C VAL A 198 17.27 -36.18 -28.32
N PRO A 199 16.64 -35.64 -29.38
CA PRO A 199 15.83 -36.42 -30.32
C PRO A 199 16.72 -37.06 -31.41
N ALA A 200 16.36 -38.26 -31.85
CA ALA A 200 16.88 -38.87 -33.07
C ALA A 200 15.86 -39.89 -33.59
N GLY A 201 15.38 -39.70 -34.82
CA GLY A 201 14.50 -40.65 -35.48
C GLY A 201 13.58 -40.04 -36.54
N GLY A 202 14.09 -39.07 -37.30
CA GLY A 202 13.54 -38.71 -38.61
C GLY A 202 14.44 -39.31 -39.70
N GLU A 203 13.79 -39.90 -40.71
CA GLU A 203 14.28 -40.19 -42.06
C GLU A 203 15.37 -41.27 -42.24
N ALA A 204 14.97 -42.39 -42.84
CA ALA A 204 15.61 -42.92 -44.05
C ALA A 204 14.68 -43.94 -44.73
N SER A 205 14.20 -43.55 -45.91
CA SER A 205 13.71 -44.36 -47.05
C SER A 205 12.61 -45.41 -46.84
#